data_AF-A0A9X3UK12-F1
#
_entry.id   AF-A0A9X3UK12-F1
#
_cell.length_a   1.000
_cell.length_b   1.000
_cell.length_c   1.000
_cell.angle_alpha   90.00
_cell.angle_beta   90.00
_cell.angle_gamma   90.00
#
_symmetry.space_group_name_H-M   'P 1'
#
loop_
_entity.id
_entity.type
_entity.pdbx_description
1 polymer ?
#
loop_
_entity_poly.entity_id
_entity_poly.type
_entity_poly.pdbx_seq_one_letter_code
_entity_poly.pdbx_strand_id
1 'polypeptide(L)'
;MKTYLINLDRSPDRLEWFMRSTKDLNLDVVRIAGVDGSALADRELEDNRRKRRRPGVTLGRADIGCFLSHREAWRRVAEGQDRWAFIAEDDIHFAPGAERFFSSDNWIPVDADIIKAETVFNPTRITIRNNPRAFGHLLRSLLSSHWGAGGYFINAQCAANLVRWTEDVCDLPDNVLFDDSLEFFSRLRIYQIDPAICIQDNLINSTGKVGLGSVRIDANIEEGVTKQPVNTHKKRTVFASLLRVVARPFEHVWRQKKLLIAGQWIKIISFDNQRAG
;
A
#
# COMPACT_ATOMS: atom_id res chain seq x y z
N MET A 1 -14.29 -13.66 -6.88
CA MET A 1 -13.65 -13.62 -5.55
C MET A 1 -14.03 -12.32 -4.88
N LYS A 2 -14.13 -12.30 -3.54
CA LYS A 2 -14.40 -11.08 -2.78
C LYS A 2 -13.22 -10.12 -2.75
N THR A 3 -13.56 -8.83 -2.73
CA THR A 3 -12.64 -7.73 -2.46
C THR A 3 -12.97 -7.11 -1.10
N TYR A 4 -12.07 -7.25 -0.13
CA TYR A 4 -12.20 -6.65 1.19
C TYR A 4 -11.60 -5.25 1.18
N LEU A 5 -12.47 -4.25 1.24
CA LEU A 5 -12.09 -2.83 1.20
C LEU A 5 -11.96 -2.29 2.62
N ILE A 6 -10.74 -1.92 3.02
CA ILE A 6 -10.46 -1.22 4.26
C ILE A 6 -10.76 0.26 4.07
N ASN A 7 -11.69 0.79 4.87
CA ASN A 7 -12.06 2.21 4.84
C ASN A 7 -12.49 2.67 6.24
N LEU A 8 -11.98 3.82 6.69
CA LEU A 8 -12.37 4.41 7.97
C LEU A 8 -13.81 4.94 7.92
N ASP A 9 -14.57 4.76 9.01
CA ASP A 9 -15.94 5.28 9.12
C ASP A 9 -16.03 6.80 8.99
N ARG A 10 -14.98 7.52 9.41
CA ARG A 10 -14.89 8.98 9.23
C ARG A 10 -14.52 9.43 7.81
N SER A 11 -14.39 8.51 6.86
CA SER A 11 -13.96 8.80 5.48
C SER A 11 -14.98 8.28 4.44
N PRO A 12 -16.26 8.72 4.51
CA PRO A 12 -17.27 8.33 3.52
C PRO A 12 -16.93 8.82 2.11
N ASP A 13 -16.29 9.98 1.97
CA ASP A 13 -15.91 10.53 0.66
C ASP A 13 -14.89 9.64 -0.08
N ARG A 14 -13.97 9.00 0.65
CA ARG A 14 -12.98 8.05 0.08
C ARG A 14 -13.66 6.75 -0.33
N LEU A 15 -14.63 6.28 0.45
CA LEU A 15 -15.45 5.13 0.08
C LEU A 15 -16.24 5.41 -1.20
N GLU A 16 -16.94 6.54 -1.28
CA GLU A 16 -17.70 6.93 -2.47
C GLU A 16 -16.78 7.05 -3.69
N TRP A 17 -15.61 7.67 -3.51
CA TRP A 17 -14.60 7.77 -4.56
C TRP A 17 -14.16 6.39 -5.05
N PHE A 18 -13.81 5.46 -4.14
CA PHE A 18 -13.38 4.11 -4.48
C PHE A 18 -14.47 3.34 -5.23
N MET A 19 -15.72 3.36 -4.73
CA MET A 19 -16.83 2.65 -5.37
C MET A 19 -17.10 3.20 -6.78
N ARG A 20 -16.98 4.53 -6.96
CA ARG A 20 -17.13 5.17 -8.27
C ARG A 20 -15.96 4.85 -9.21
N SER A 21 -14.72 4.87 -8.73
CA SER A 21 -13.52 4.65 -9.54
C SER A 21 -13.35 3.20 -9.96
N THR A 22 -13.94 2.26 -9.21
CA THR A 22 -13.86 0.81 -9.45
C THR A 22 -15.12 0.20 -10.06
N LYS A 23 -16.13 1.01 -10.39
CA LYS A 23 -17.42 0.54 -10.92
C LYS A 23 -17.26 -0.40 -12.14
N ASP A 24 -16.31 -0.10 -13.01
CA ASP A 24 -16.11 -0.84 -14.27
C ASP A 24 -15.30 -2.13 -14.06
N LEU A 25 -14.74 -2.33 -12.86
CA LEU A 25 -14.04 -3.57 -12.48
C LEU A 25 -14.98 -4.67 -11.99
N ASN A 26 -16.24 -4.35 -11.72
CA ASN A 26 -17.26 -5.27 -11.22
C ASN A 26 -16.79 -6.07 -9.98
N LEU A 27 -16.18 -5.38 -9.02
CA LEU A 27 -15.68 -5.98 -7.78
C LEU A 27 -16.85 -6.41 -6.87
N ASP A 28 -16.77 -7.61 -6.31
CA ASP A 28 -17.63 -8.04 -5.20
C ASP A 28 -17.07 -7.49 -3.88
N VAL A 29 -17.43 -6.25 -3.56
CA VAL A 29 -16.82 -5.49 -2.45
C VAL A 29 -17.50 -5.82 -1.11
N VAL A 30 -16.69 -6.22 -0.13
CA VAL A 30 -17.04 -6.30 1.28
C VAL A 30 -16.27 -5.20 2.02
N ARG A 31 -16.98 -4.18 2.50
CA ARG A 31 -16.36 -3.12 3.30
C ARG A 31 -15.97 -3.63 4.69
N ILE A 32 -14.74 -3.34 5.08
CA ILE A 32 -14.21 -3.50 6.43
C ILE A 32 -14.06 -2.10 7.04
N ALA A 33 -14.75 -1.88 8.16
CA ALA A 33 -14.58 -0.67 8.94
C ALA A 33 -13.14 -0.63 9.48
N GLY A 34 -12.34 0.29 8.97
CA GLY A 34 -10.96 0.48 9.40
C GLY A 34 -10.90 0.99 10.84
N VAL A 35 -9.89 0.53 11.57
CA VAL A 35 -9.60 1.00 12.93
C VAL A 35 -8.97 2.38 12.86
N ASP A 36 -9.70 3.38 13.38
CA ASP A 36 -9.18 4.74 13.47
C ASP A 36 -8.17 4.85 14.62
N GLY A 37 -6.88 4.82 14.28
CA GLY A 37 -5.80 4.96 15.24
C GLY A 37 -5.89 6.22 16.12
N SER A 38 -6.54 7.28 15.62
CA SER A 38 -6.73 8.51 16.40
C SER A 38 -7.72 8.35 17.55
N ALA A 39 -8.66 7.41 17.44
CA ALA A 39 -9.67 7.10 18.44
C ALA A 39 -9.21 6.07 19.49
N LEU A 40 -8.05 5.43 19.28
CA LEU A 40 -7.51 4.45 20.22
C LEU A 40 -7.11 5.10 21.55
N ALA A 41 -7.44 4.42 22.65
CA ALA A 41 -7.01 4.82 23.99
C ALA A 41 -5.48 4.69 24.14
N ASP A 42 -4.87 5.54 24.96
CA ASP A 42 -3.41 5.55 25.15
C ASP A 42 -2.85 4.22 25.64
N ARG A 43 -3.60 3.53 26.51
CA ARG A 43 -3.25 2.19 26.99
C ARG A 43 -3.17 1.18 25.85
N GLU A 44 -4.18 1.16 24.97
CA GLU A 44 -4.23 0.23 23.85
C GLU A 44 -3.10 0.50 22.84
N LEU A 45 -2.77 1.78 22.62
CA LEU A 45 -1.62 2.15 21.78
C LEU A 45 -0.30 1.65 22.35
N GLU A 46 -0.11 1.80 23.66
CA GLU A 46 1.10 1.35 24.35
C GLU A 46 1.22 -0.17 24.34
N ASP A 47 0.11 -0.89 24.57
CA ASP A 47 0.06 -2.34 24.48
C ASP A 47 0.44 -2.82 23.06
N ASN A 48 -0.07 -2.17 22.00
CA ASN A 48 0.31 -2.48 20.62
C ASN A 48 1.78 -2.12 20.31
N ARG A 49 2.30 -1.01 20.82
CA ARG A 49 3.73 -0.65 20.65
C ARG A 49 4.68 -1.69 21.23
N ARG A 50 4.31 -2.31 22.36
CA ARG A 50 5.09 -3.39 23.00
C ARG A 50 5.15 -4.65 22.17
N LYS A 51 4.16 -4.89 21.30
CA LYS A 51 4.10 -6.02 20.37
C LYS A 51 4.94 -5.82 19.10
N ARG A 52 5.66 -4.70 18.96
CA ARG A 52 6.51 -4.46 17.79
C ARG A 52 7.74 -5.36 17.79
N ARG A 53 8.03 -5.98 16.63
CA ARG A 53 9.18 -6.89 16.45
C ARG A 53 10.48 -6.18 16.12
N ARG A 54 10.42 -5.11 15.33
CA ARG A 54 11.63 -4.37 14.95
C ARG A 54 12.08 -3.49 16.13
N PRO A 55 13.37 -3.20 16.33
CA PRO A 55 13.84 -2.17 17.27
C PRO A 55 13.95 -0.78 16.60
N GLY A 56 13.94 0.31 17.37
CA GLY A 56 14.28 1.66 16.90
C GLY A 56 13.26 2.48 16.09
N VAL A 57 12.05 1.95 15.81
CA VAL A 57 10.94 2.68 15.16
C VAL A 57 9.75 2.72 16.11
N THR A 58 9.14 3.89 16.29
CA THR A 58 7.91 4.00 17.08
C THR A 58 6.73 3.99 16.14
N LEU A 59 5.79 3.05 16.32
CA LEU A 59 4.53 3.06 15.58
C LEU A 59 3.68 4.25 16.03
N GLY A 60 3.28 5.05 15.06
CA GLY A 60 2.29 6.09 15.22
C GLY A 60 0.89 5.49 15.42
N ARG A 61 -0.05 6.36 15.82
CA ARG A 61 -1.47 5.99 15.94
C ARG A 61 -2.02 5.43 14.64
N ALA A 62 -1.75 6.12 13.52
CA ALA A 62 -2.20 5.70 12.20
C ALA A 62 -1.63 4.33 11.80
N ASP A 63 -0.35 4.07 12.08
CA ASP A 63 0.31 2.79 11.78
C ASP A 63 -0.37 1.62 12.51
N ILE A 64 -0.70 1.82 13.79
CA ILE A 64 -1.42 0.82 14.60
C ILE A 64 -2.83 0.61 14.06
N GLY A 65 -3.56 1.69 13.74
CA GLY A 65 -4.89 1.59 13.13
C GLY A 65 -4.87 0.85 11.80
N CYS A 66 -3.90 1.16 10.93
CA CYS A 66 -3.69 0.47 9.65
C CYS A 66 -3.43 -1.03 9.87
N PHE A 67 -2.49 -1.39 10.75
CA PHE A 67 -2.21 -2.79 11.08
C PHE A 67 -3.45 -3.55 11.59
N LEU A 68 -4.16 -2.99 12.56
CA LEU A 68 -5.36 -3.61 13.13
C LEU A 68 -6.47 -3.78 12.09
N SER A 69 -6.59 -2.84 11.15
CA SER A 69 -7.52 -2.93 10.02
C SER A 69 -7.18 -4.07 9.07
N HIS A 70 -5.90 -4.24 8.73
CA HIS A 70 -5.45 -5.38 7.92
C HIS A 70 -5.64 -6.71 8.64
N ARG A 71 -5.38 -6.76 9.96
CA ARG A 71 -5.61 -7.97 10.75
C ARG A 71 -7.08 -8.36 10.78
N GLU A 72 -8.00 -7.40 10.87
CA GLU A 72 -9.45 -7.64 10.72
C GLU A 72 -9.80 -8.13 9.30
N ALA A 73 -9.20 -7.54 8.25
CA ALA A 73 -9.39 -8.03 6.88
C ALA A 73 -8.91 -9.48 6.73
N TRP A 74 -7.75 -9.85 7.27
CA TRP A 74 -7.26 -11.24 7.25
C TRP A 74 -8.22 -12.19 7.98
N ARG A 75 -8.76 -11.79 9.13
CA ARG A 75 -9.76 -12.57 9.86
C ARG A 75 -11.01 -12.81 9.01
N ARG A 76 -11.52 -11.77 8.36
CA ARG A 76 -12.71 -11.82 7.50
C ARG A 76 -12.51 -12.64 6.22
N VAL A 77 -11.30 -12.64 5.68
CA VAL A 77 -10.90 -13.51 4.57
C VAL A 77 -10.86 -14.97 5.04
N ALA A 78 -10.24 -15.24 6.19
CA ALA A 78 -10.12 -16.59 6.75
C ALA A 78 -11.47 -17.23 7.11
N GLU A 79 -12.44 -16.42 7.56
CA GLU A 79 -13.81 -16.85 7.85
C GLU A 79 -14.71 -16.91 6.60
N GLY A 80 -14.20 -16.43 5.46
CA GLY A 80 -14.91 -16.44 4.18
C GLY A 80 -14.98 -17.83 3.56
N GLN A 81 -15.78 -17.94 2.49
CA GLN A 81 -15.93 -19.18 1.70
C GLN A 81 -15.00 -19.22 0.48
N ASP A 82 -14.49 -18.07 0.05
CA ASP A 82 -13.61 -17.99 -1.11
C ASP A 82 -12.21 -18.47 -0.76
N ARG A 83 -11.58 -19.24 -1.66
CA ARG A 83 -10.19 -19.67 -1.51
C ARG A 83 -9.21 -18.49 -1.54
N TRP A 84 -9.51 -17.49 -2.37
CA TRP A 84 -8.73 -16.28 -2.55
C TRP A 84 -9.60 -15.05 -2.39
N ALA A 85 -9.00 -13.99 -1.87
CA ALA A 85 -9.62 -12.68 -1.80
C ALA A 85 -8.62 -11.60 -2.18
N PHE A 86 -9.12 -10.44 -2.58
CA PHE A 86 -8.31 -9.23 -2.72
C PHE A 86 -8.52 -8.34 -1.49
N ILE A 87 -7.44 -7.80 -0.92
CA ILE A 87 -7.50 -6.77 0.12
C ILE A 87 -7.09 -5.45 -0.53
N ALA A 88 -7.91 -4.42 -0.31
CA ALA A 88 -7.76 -3.08 -0.86
C ALA A 88 -7.83 -2.01 0.24
N GLU A 89 -6.97 -1.00 0.17
CA GLU A 89 -7.19 0.30 0.81
C GLU A 89 -8.03 1.21 -0.11
N ASP A 90 -8.74 2.17 0.48
CA ASP A 90 -9.66 3.09 -0.20
C ASP A 90 -8.99 4.23 -1.00
N ASP A 91 -7.66 4.25 -1.11
CA ASP A 91 -6.90 5.19 -1.94
C ASP A 91 -6.10 4.54 -3.07
N ILE A 92 -6.39 3.29 -3.43
CA ILE A 92 -5.77 2.67 -4.59
C ILE A 92 -6.50 3.03 -5.89
N HIS A 93 -5.70 3.25 -6.92
CA HIS A 93 -6.11 3.31 -8.32
C HIS A 93 -5.75 2.01 -9.00
N PHE A 94 -6.61 1.54 -9.91
CA PHE A 94 -6.34 0.36 -10.71
C PHE A 94 -5.90 0.71 -12.13
N ALA A 95 -5.06 -0.16 -12.69
CA ALA A 95 -4.69 -0.13 -14.10
C ALA A 95 -5.89 -0.53 -14.98
N PRO A 96 -5.96 -0.04 -16.23
CA PRO A 96 -6.89 -0.57 -17.23
C PRO A 96 -6.70 -2.08 -17.42
N GLY A 97 -7.79 -2.83 -17.52
CA GLY A 97 -7.73 -4.29 -17.70
C GLY A 97 -7.59 -5.08 -16.41
N ALA A 98 -7.59 -4.43 -15.23
CA ALA A 98 -7.48 -5.07 -13.92
C ALA A 98 -8.70 -5.96 -13.60
N GLU A 99 -9.87 -5.71 -14.19
CA GLU A 99 -11.10 -6.48 -13.99
C GLU A 99 -10.89 -7.98 -14.20
N ARG A 100 -9.99 -8.34 -15.14
CA ARG A 100 -9.66 -9.73 -15.48
C ARG A 100 -9.10 -10.52 -14.30
N PHE A 101 -8.42 -9.87 -13.37
CA PHE A 101 -7.81 -10.52 -12.20
C PHE A 101 -8.84 -10.89 -11.11
N PHE A 102 -10.01 -10.25 -11.10
CA PHE A 102 -11.04 -10.45 -10.07
C PHE A 102 -12.09 -11.50 -10.46
N SER A 103 -12.21 -11.81 -11.75
CA SER A 103 -13.22 -12.73 -12.28
C SER A 103 -13.00 -14.20 -11.90
N SER A 104 -11.77 -14.62 -11.63
CA SER A 104 -11.44 -16.00 -11.19
C SER A 104 -10.07 -16.05 -10.50
N ASP A 105 -9.79 -17.12 -9.74
CA ASP A 105 -8.49 -17.39 -9.11
C ASP A 105 -7.61 -18.36 -9.92
N ASN A 106 -8.08 -18.85 -11.08
CA ASN A 106 -7.37 -19.83 -11.92
C ASN A 106 -6.01 -19.36 -12.46
N TRP A 107 -5.79 -18.04 -12.52
CA TRP A 107 -4.53 -17.47 -12.98
C TRP A 107 -3.45 -17.47 -11.88
N ILE A 108 -3.83 -17.72 -10.63
CA ILE A 108 -2.95 -17.64 -9.48
C ILE A 108 -2.09 -18.91 -9.38
N PRO A 109 -0.74 -18.81 -9.24
CA PRO A 109 0.13 -19.96 -9.06
C PRO A 109 -0.30 -20.83 -7.88
N VAL A 110 -0.24 -22.15 -8.06
CA VAL A 110 -0.78 -23.12 -7.09
C VAL A 110 -0.11 -23.06 -5.73
N ASP A 111 1.16 -22.65 -5.72
CA ASP A 111 2.03 -22.54 -4.55
C ASP A 111 2.03 -21.14 -3.94
N ALA A 112 1.29 -20.19 -4.49
CA ALA A 112 1.24 -18.83 -3.97
C ALA A 112 0.41 -18.75 -2.67
N ASP A 113 0.93 -17.95 -1.74
CA ASP A 113 0.21 -17.50 -0.55
C ASP A 113 -0.36 -16.10 -0.75
N ILE A 114 0.43 -15.23 -1.38
CA ILE A 114 0.11 -13.81 -1.62
C ILE A 114 0.53 -13.42 -3.03
N ILE A 115 -0.33 -12.67 -3.72
CA ILE A 115 0.01 -11.96 -4.95
C ILE A 115 -0.07 -10.46 -4.69
N LYS A 116 1.09 -9.80 -4.60
CA LYS A 116 1.18 -8.35 -4.46
C LYS A 116 0.83 -7.68 -5.78
N ALA A 117 -0.19 -6.82 -5.74
CA ALA A 117 -0.77 -6.19 -6.93
C ALA A 117 -0.32 -4.75 -7.11
N GLU A 118 0.12 -4.10 -6.04
CA GLU A 118 0.55 -2.70 -6.07
C GLU A 118 2.01 -2.52 -6.49
N THR A 119 2.35 -1.29 -6.87
CA THR A 119 3.73 -0.80 -6.87
C THR A 119 3.83 0.49 -6.06
N VAL A 120 5.02 0.71 -5.50
CA VAL A 120 5.38 2.02 -4.93
C VAL A 120 6.60 2.65 -5.62
N PHE A 121 6.97 2.14 -6.79
CA PHE A 121 8.17 2.51 -7.56
C PHE A 121 9.49 2.35 -6.81
N ASN A 122 9.53 1.55 -5.75
CA ASN A 122 10.78 1.19 -5.10
C ASN A 122 11.48 0.06 -5.89
N PRO A 123 12.82 0.07 -5.96
CA PRO A 123 13.55 -1.08 -6.47
C PRO A 123 13.42 -2.27 -5.53
N THR A 124 13.09 -3.45 -6.06
CA THR A 124 12.99 -4.70 -5.28
C THR A 124 13.67 -5.86 -6.01
N ARG A 125 14.09 -6.90 -5.28
CA ARG A 125 14.68 -8.11 -5.86
C ARG A 125 13.56 -9.08 -6.23
N ILE A 126 13.57 -9.54 -7.48
CA ILE A 126 12.55 -10.42 -8.03
C ILE A 126 13.15 -11.45 -9.00
N THR A 127 12.42 -12.52 -9.27
CA THR A 127 12.79 -13.51 -10.29
C THR A 127 12.67 -12.97 -11.72
N ILE A 128 13.56 -13.40 -12.62
CA ILE A 128 13.55 -12.95 -14.02
C ILE A 128 12.97 -13.96 -15.00
N ARG A 129 13.36 -15.23 -14.83
CA ARG A 129 13.05 -16.31 -15.76
C ARG A 129 12.02 -17.22 -15.13
N ASN A 130 11.34 -17.99 -15.98
CA ASN A 130 10.37 -19.03 -15.58
C ASN A 130 9.23 -18.50 -14.71
N ASN A 131 8.83 -17.26 -14.95
CA ASN A 131 7.73 -16.62 -14.25
C ASN A 131 6.40 -16.98 -14.91
N PRO A 132 5.37 -17.39 -14.15
CA PRO A 132 4.01 -17.48 -14.65
C PRO A 132 3.52 -16.15 -15.24
N ARG A 133 2.48 -16.22 -16.08
CA ARG A 133 1.88 -15.05 -16.73
C ARG A 133 0.38 -15.07 -16.55
N ALA A 134 -0.19 -13.89 -16.32
CA ALA A 134 -1.62 -13.67 -16.24
C ALA A 134 -1.96 -12.35 -16.95
N PHE A 135 -2.87 -12.41 -17.93
CA PHE A 135 -3.43 -11.23 -18.62
C PHE A 135 -2.40 -10.22 -19.18
N GLY A 136 -1.22 -10.71 -19.59
CA GLY A 136 -0.13 -9.85 -20.10
C GLY A 136 0.92 -9.45 -19.05
N HIS A 137 0.66 -9.73 -17.77
CA HIS A 137 1.57 -9.46 -16.66
C HIS A 137 2.40 -10.69 -16.31
N LEU A 138 3.61 -10.46 -15.82
CA LEU A 138 4.46 -11.48 -15.22
C LEU A 138 4.17 -11.58 -13.73
N LEU A 139 4.09 -12.80 -13.21
CA LEU A 139 4.04 -13.07 -11.78
C LEU A 139 5.43 -13.47 -11.32
N ARG A 140 6.13 -12.56 -10.63
CA ARG A 140 7.53 -12.75 -10.25
C ARG A 140 7.64 -13.01 -8.77
N SER A 141 8.36 -14.05 -8.36
CA SER A 141 8.59 -14.28 -6.93
C SER A 141 9.33 -13.09 -6.32
N LEU A 142 8.83 -12.61 -5.19
CA LEU A 142 9.43 -11.53 -4.44
C LEU A 142 10.59 -12.09 -3.61
N LEU A 143 11.80 -11.56 -3.80
CA LEU A 143 13.04 -12.09 -3.20
C LEU A 143 13.64 -11.15 -2.15
N SER A 144 13.07 -9.97 -1.98
CA SER A 144 13.48 -9.03 -0.94
C SER A 144 12.34 -8.11 -0.56
N SER A 145 12.59 -7.21 0.39
CA SER A 145 11.58 -6.29 0.86
C SER A 145 10.91 -5.45 -0.24
N HIS A 146 9.62 -5.21 -0.09
CA HIS A 146 8.85 -4.31 -0.96
C HIS A 146 7.75 -3.60 -0.18
N TRP A 147 7.80 -2.27 -0.15
CA TRP A 147 6.85 -1.48 0.64
C TRP A 147 5.45 -1.44 0.03
N GLY A 148 4.52 -0.94 0.84
CA GLY A 148 3.10 -0.84 0.53
C GLY A 148 2.34 -2.12 0.88
N ALA A 149 1.07 -1.96 1.25
CA ALA A 149 0.12 -3.05 1.36
C ALA A 149 -1.28 -2.60 0.91
N GLY A 150 -1.36 -1.57 0.05
CA GLY A 150 -2.61 -0.97 -0.38
C GLY A 150 -3.45 -1.92 -1.24
N GLY A 151 -2.82 -2.87 -1.95
CA GLY A 151 -3.54 -3.84 -2.77
C GLY A 151 -2.79 -5.16 -2.98
N TYR A 152 -3.41 -6.28 -2.57
CA TYR A 152 -2.87 -7.63 -2.78
C TYR A 152 -3.94 -8.71 -2.71
N PHE A 153 -3.71 -9.81 -3.43
CA PHE A 153 -4.49 -11.04 -3.30
C PHE A 153 -3.88 -11.92 -2.21
N ILE A 154 -4.72 -12.59 -1.44
CA ILE A 154 -4.32 -13.49 -0.36
C ILE A 154 -5.18 -14.74 -0.32
N ASN A 155 -4.54 -15.89 -0.07
CA ASN A 155 -5.18 -17.17 0.16
C ASN A 155 -5.83 -17.19 1.56
N ALA A 156 -7.04 -17.74 1.68
CA ALA A 156 -7.76 -17.86 2.96
C ALA A 156 -6.94 -18.56 4.07
N GLN A 157 -6.18 -19.61 3.73
CA GLN A 157 -5.31 -20.29 4.68
C GLN A 157 -4.12 -19.43 5.11
N CYS A 158 -3.56 -18.64 4.19
CA CYS A 158 -2.52 -17.66 4.50
C CYS A 158 -3.07 -16.58 5.45
N ALA A 159 -4.28 -16.07 5.17
CA ALA A 159 -4.94 -15.09 6.04
C ALA A 159 -5.16 -15.63 7.47
N ALA A 160 -5.62 -16.88 7.61
CA ALA A 160 -5.75 -17.55 8.91
C ALA A 160 -4.40 -17.67 9.64
N ASN A 161 -3.34 -18.03 8.91
CA ASN A 161 -1.99 -18.10 9.45
C ASN A 161 -1.50 -16.73 9.93
N LEU A 162 -1.72 -15.66 9.16
CA LEU A 162 -1.33 -14.31 9.56
C LEU A 162 -2.04 -13.85 10.83
N VAL A 163 -3.35 -14.10 10.98
CA VAL A 163 -4.10 -13.78 12.22
C VAL A 163 -3.46 -14.45 13.44
N ARG A 164 -3.08 -15.73 13.30
CA ARG A 164 -2.42 -16.50 14.37
C ARG A 164 -0.98 -16.02 14.62
N TRP A 165 -0.19 -15.85 13.58
CA TRP A 165 1.21 -15.43 13.68
C TRP A 165 1.36 -14.02 14.24
N THR A 166 0.32 -13.19 14.13
CA THR A 166 0.31 -11.79 14.56
C THR A 166 -0.53 -11.53 15.80
N GLU A 167 -0.88 -12.55 16.59
CA GLU A 167 -1.60 -12.38 17.86
C GLU A 167 -0.86 -11.46 18.86
N ASP A 168 0.46 -11.63 18.94
CA ASP A 168 1.37 -10.82 19.76
C ASP A 168 2.35 -9.98 18.93
N VAL A 169 1.95 -9.64 17.71
CA VAL A 169 2.74 -8.76 16.84
C VAL A 169 1.91 -7.58 16.38
N CYS A 170 2.50 -6.39 16.41
CA CYS A 170 1.97 -5.20 15.78
C CYS A 170 3.09 -4.49 15.04
N ASP A 171 2.98 -4.40 13.72
CA ASP A 171 3.89 -3.65 12.84
C ASP A 171 3.12 -3.21 11.60
N LEU A 172 3.69 -2.33 10.77
CA LEU A 172 3.05 -1.93 9.53
C LEU A 172 2.75 -3.17 8.64
N PRO A 173 1.58 -3.24 7.97
CA PRO A 173 1.17 -4.41 7.21
C PRO A 173 2.18 -4.81 6.13
N ASP A 174 2.74 -3.82 5.42
CA ASP A 174 3.75 -4.07 4.40
C ASP A 174 5.01 -4.73 4.94
N ASN A 175 5.36 -4.46 6.19
CA ASN A 175 6.50 -5.09 6.81
C ASN A 175 6.18 -6.52 7.24
N VAL A 176 5.01 -6.74 7.84
CA VAL A 176 4.55 -8.10 8.17
C VAL A 176 4.49 -9.00 6.94
N LEU A 177 4.02 -8.47 5.81
CA LEU A 177 3.80 -9.24 4.58
C LEU A 177 5.06 -9.31 3.69
N PHE A 178 5.82 -8.23 3.60
CA PHE A 178 6.80 -8.01 2.53
C PHE A 178 8.15 -7.47 3.02
N ASP A 179 8.50 -7.57 4.31
CA ASP A 179 9.86 -7.26 4.81
C ASP A 179 10.66 -8.55 5.04
N ASP A 180 11.73 -8.74 4.27
CA ASP A 180 12.60 -9.91 4.32
C ASP A 180 13.41 -10.04 5.61
N SER A 181 13.43 -9.00 6.45
CA SER A 181 14.03 -9.04 7.78
C SER A 181 13.11 -9.67 8.84
N LEU A 182 11.82 -9.84 8.55
CA LEU A 182 10.87 -10.50 9.44
C LEU A 182 10.71 -11.97 9.09
N GLU A 183 10.54 -12.80 10.12
CA GLU A 183 10.43 -14.25 9.97
C GLU A 183 9.25 -14.69 9.08
N PHE A 184 8.19 -13.87 8.98
CA PHE A 184 7.00 -14.16 8.18
C PHE A 184 7.33 -14.30 6.70
N PHE A 185 8.20 -13.43 6.18
CA PHE A 185 8.55 -13.39 4.76
C PHE A 185 9.09 -14.74 4.28
N SER A 186 9.96 -15.37 5.07
CA SER A 186 10.55 -16.68 4.75
C SER A 186 9.54 -17.83 4.73
N ARG A 187 8.37 -17.65 5.37
CA ARG A 187 7.28 -18.64 5.44
C ARG A 187 6.26 -18.49 4.32
N LEU A 188 6.31 -17.40 3.55
CA LEU A 188 5.31 -17.04 2.55
C LEU A 188 5.86 -17.20 1.14
N ARG A 189 5.02 -17.71 0.23
CA ARG A 189 5.26 -17.71 -1.22
C ARG A 189 4.58 -16.49 -1.84
N ILE A 190 5.38 -15.45 -2.05
CA ILE A 190 4.90 -14.14 -2.49
C ILE A 190 5.29 -13.92 -3.96
N TYR A 191 4.30 -13.57 -4.79
CA TYR A 191 4.52 -13.12 -6.15
C TYR A 191 4.14 -11.65 -6.30
N GLN A 192 4.89 -10.90 -7.09
CA GLN A 192 4.62 -9.54 -7.52
C GLN A 192 4.06 -9.56 -8.95
N ILE A 193 2.94 -8.88 -9.19
CA ILE A 193 2.44 -8.60 -10.54
C ILE A 193 3.32 -7.52 -11.17
N ASP A 194 3.88 -7.80 -12.35
CA ASP A 194 4.75 -6.90 -13.10
C ASP A 194 4.34 -6.80 -14.59
N PRO A 195 3.91 -5.63 -15.08
CA PRO A 195 3.67 -4.39 -14.33
C PRO A 195 2.57 -4.53 -13.26
N ALA A 196 2.62 -3.75 -12.18
CA ALA A 196 1.61 -3.72 -11.13
C ALA A 196 0.25 -3.21 -11.65
N ILE A 197 -0.84 -3.72 -11.08
CA ILE A 197 -2.21 -3.40 -11.48
C ILE A 197 -2.89 -2.40 -10.55
N CYS A 198 -2.27 -2.02 -9.43
CA CYS A 198 -2.74 -0.90 -8.62
C CYS A 198 -1.61 -0.02 -8.08
N ILE A 199 -1.97 1.17 -7.62
CA ILE A 199 -1.06 2.16 -7.03
C ILE A 199 -1.84 3.09 -6.09
N GLN A 200 -1.22 3.55 -5.00
CA GLN A 200 -1.86 4.51 -4.09
C GLN A 200 -1.88 5.94 -4.66
N ASP A 201 -2.91 6.70 -4.30
CA ASP A 201 -3.18 8.06 -4.80
C ASP A 201 -2.04 9.05 -4.49
N ASN A 202 -1.35 8.88 -3.36
CA ASN A 202 -0.17 9.67 -3.01
C ASN A 202 1.01 9.48 -3.99
N LEU A 203 1.07 8.34 -4.69
CA LEU A 203 2.15 8.01 -5.62
C LEU A 203 1.80 8.29 -7.08
N ILE A 204 0.52 8.27 -7.46
CA ILE A 204 0.09 8.52 -8.85
C ILE A 204 0.48 9.91 -9.39
N ASN A 205 0.54 10.92 -8.50
CA ASN A 205 0.92 12.30 -8.84
C ASN A 205 2.43 12.54 -8.77
N SER A 206 3.19 11.61 -8.17
CA SER A 206 4.64 11.72 -8.01
C SER A 206 5.38 11.43 -9.32
N THR A 207 4.78 10.67 -10.23
CA THR A 207 5.34 10.33 -11.55
C THR A 207 5.28 11.48 -12.56
N GLY A 208 4.66 12.61 -12.21
CA GLY A 208 4.41 13.75 -13.11
C GLY A 208 5.08 15.08 -12.74
N LYS A 209 5.86 15.19 -11.66
CA LYS A 209 6.46 16.48 -11.24
C LYS A 209 7.98 16.50 -11.32
N VAL A 210 8.48 16.62 -12.54
CA VAL A 210 9.21 17.85 -12.89
C VAL A 210 8.16 18.79 -13.45
N GLY A 211 7.66 19.73 -12.64
CA GLY A 211 6.80 20.83 -13.10
C GLY A 211 5.46 20.96 -12.37
N LEU A 212 5.28 22.14 -11.77
CA LEU A 212 4.05 22.76 -11.26
C LEU A 212 3.52 22.23 -9.91
N GLY A 213 4.21 22.64 -8.86
CA GLY A 213 3.71 23.78 -8.08
C GLY A 213 2.35 23.61 -7.42
N SER A 214 2.40 23.49 -6.11
CA SER A 214 1.50 24.17 -5.18
C SER A 214 0.68 25.35 -5.74
N VAL A 215 -0.53 25.48 -5.19
CA VAL A 215 -1.33 26.71 -5.03
C VAL A 215 -2.40 26.98 -6.10
N ARG A 216 -3.67 26.79 -5.71
CA ARG A 216 -4.75 27.71 -6.06
C ARG A 216 -4.88 28.71 -4.90
N ILE A 217 -4.46 29.95 -5.13
CA ILE A 217 -4.83 31.13 -4.35
C ILE A 217 -5.94 31.79 -5.16
N ASP A 218 -7.04 32.09 -4.47
CA ASP A 218 -8.14 32.89 -4.98
C ASP A 218 -7.66 34.31 -5.32
N ALA A 219 -8.00 34.76 -6.51
CA ALA A 219 -7.77 36.12 -6.96
C ALA A 219 -8.95 37.01 -6.54
N ASN A 220 -8.68 38.06 -5.76
CA ASN A 220 -9.20 39.43 -5.87
C ASN A 220 -9.13 40.15 -4.52
N ILE A 221 -8.30 41.19 -4.43
CA ILE A 221 -8.65 42.60 -4.11
C ILE A 221 -7.35 43.38 -3.83
N GLU A 222 -7.37 44.58 -4.38
CA GLU A 222 -6.31 45.53 -4.68
C GLU A 222 -5.66 46.26 -3.48
N GLU A 223 -4.47 46.77 -3.80
CA GLU A 223 -3.84 48.03 -3.35
C GLU A 223 -3.58 48.32 -1.87
N GLY A 224 -2.29 48.54 -1.59
CA GLY A 224 -1.88 49.72 -0.84
C GLY A 224 -1.20 49.49 0.51
N VAL A 225 0.02 50.02 0.58
CA VAL A 225 0.69 50.59 1.77
C VAL A 225 1.65 49.69 2.57
N THR A 226 2.85 50.24 2.63
CA THR A 226 4.13 49.96 3.28
C THR A 226 4.18 49.56 4.77
N LYS A 227 5.21 48.73 5.04
CA LYS A 227 6.19 48.74 6.16
C LYS A 227 5.78 48.24 7.57
N GLN A 228 6.61 47.27 7.98
CA GLN A 228 7.11 46.92 9.32
C GLN A 228 6.34 45.89 10.19
N PRO A 229 7.09 45.11 11.01
CA PRO A 229 6.67 43.81 11.49
C PRO A 229 5.97 43.92 12.85
N VAL A 230 4.84 43.21 13.00
CA VAL A 230 4.14 43.11 14.29
C VAL A 230 3.93 41.65 14.66
N ASN A 231 4.54 41.28 15.77
CA ASN A 231 4.27 40.10 16.59
C ASN A 231 2.77 39.96 16.86
N THR A 232 2.16 38.81 16.55
CA THR A 232 0.96 38.35 17.26
C THR A 232 0.88 36.83 17.34
N HIS A 233 0.57 36.34 18.54
CA HIS A 233 0.11 34.99 18.81
C HIS A 233 -1.13 34.63 17.98
N LYS A 234 -1.19 33.40 17.42
CA LYS A 234 -2.42 32.60 17.34
C LYS A 234 -2.20 31.15 16.87
N LYS A 235 -2.79 30.25 17.67
CA LYS A 235 -3.51 29.00 17.35
C LYS A 235 -2.80 27.92 16.52
N ARG A 236 -2.38 26.89 17.26
CA ARG A 236 -2.12 25.52 16.79
C ARG A 236 -3.37 24.98 16.09
N THR A 237 -3.22 24.58 14.83
CA THR A 237 -4.19 23.73 14.14
C THR A 237 -3.43 22.63 13.40
N VAL A 238 -3.95 21.42 13.56
CA VAL A 238 -3.46 20.11 13.16
C VAL A 238 -3.21 20.03 11.65
N PHE A 239 -2.03 19.56 11.24
CA PHE A 239 -1.83 19.02 9.89
C PHE A 239 -0.92 17.78 9.90
N ALA A 240 -1.34 16.86 9.05
CA ALA A 240 -0.89 15.50 8.79
C ALA A 240 0.62 15.25 8.80
N SER A 241 0.95 13.98 9.08
CA SER A 241 2.27 13.32 9.05
C SER A 241 2.96 13.30 7.68
N LEU A 242 2.91 14.40 6.93
CA LEU A 242 3.85 14.68 5.85
C LEU A 242 5.11 15.30 6.45
N LEU A 243 6.16 14.50 6.54
CA LEU A 243 7.56 14.81 6.18
C LEU A 243 8.51 13.91 6.97
N ARG A 244 8.90 12.78 6.36
CA ARG A 244 10.30 12.33 6.44
C ARG A 244 10.75 11.63 5.17
N VAL A 245 10.51 12.28 4.03
CA VAL A 245 11.45 12.23 2.90
C VAL A 245 12.23 13.54 2.97
N VAL A 246 13.29 13.55 3.77
CA VAL A 246 14.38 14.54 3.64
C VAL A 246 15.60 13.75 3.22
N ALA A 247 15.96 13.97 1.96
CA ALA A 247 17.23 13.75 1.28
C ALA A 247 18.45 13.47 2.21
N ARG A 248 19.23 12.39 2.04
CA ARG A 248 20.29 12.09 1.01
C ARG A 248 21.65 11.88 1.74
N PRO A 249 22.73 11.29 1.16
CA PRO A 249 23.08 11.11 -0.26
C PRO A 249 23.15 9.62 -0.67
N PHE A 250 22.80 9.21 -1.88
CA PHE A 250 23.34 9.68 -3.15
C PHE A 250 22.26 9.77 -4.22
N GLU A 251 22.12 10.96 -4.78
CA GLU A 251 21.62 11.13 -6.14
C GLU A 251 22.78 11.24 -7.12
N HIS A 252 22.50 10.91 -8.39
CA HIS A 252 23.36 11.03 -9.58
C HIS A 252 24.15 9.79 -10.04
N VAL A 253 23.58 8.60 -9.92
CA VAL A 253 23.76 7.52 -10.93
C VAL A 253 22.41 6.78 -10.96
N TRP A 254 22.05 6.09 -12.05
CA TRP A 254 20.83 5.28 -12.25
C TRP A 254 19.75 5.85 -13.18
N ARG A 255 20.21 6.57 -14.21
CA ARG A 255 19.76 6.22 -15.57
C ARG A 255 20.41 4.86 -15.93
N GLN A 256 19.59 3.82 -16.08
CA GLN A 256 19.93 2.51 -16.64
C GLN A 256 21.27 1.87 -16.20
N LYS A 257 21.39 1.47 -14.94
CA LYS A 257 22.32 0.38 -14.64
C LYS A 257 21.51 -0.83 -14.17
N LYS A 258 22.11 -2.01 -14.23
CA LYS A 258 21.53 -3.30 -13.85
C LYS A 258 22.50 -3.83 -12.80
N LEU A 259 22.15 -3.80 -11.53
CA LEU A 259 23.06 -4.19 -10.45
C LEU A 259 22.70 -5.63 -10.11
N LEU A 260 23.45 -6.55 -10.71
CA LEU A 260 23.53 -7.93 -10.26
C LEU A 260 24.22 -7.93 -8.90
N ILE A 261 23.46 -8.18 -7.83
CA ILE A 261 24.03 -8.56 -6.54
C ILE A 261 23.70 -10.04 -6.36
N ALA A 262 24.72 -10.90 -6.45
CA ALA A 262 24.65 -12.35 -6.26
C ALA A 262 23.69 -13.10 -7.22
N GLY A 263 23.71 -12.79 -8.52
CA GLY A 263 22.85 -13.47 -9.51
C GLY A 263 21.36 -13.09 -9.46
N GLN A 264 20.97 -12.26 -8.50
CA GLN A 264 19.61 -11.81 -8.27
C GLN A 264 19.48 -10.34 -8.72
N TRP A 265 18.37 -10.02 -9.39
CA TRP A 265 18.19 -8.75 -10.07
C TRP A 265 17.23 -7.83 -9.32
N ILE A 266 17.60 -6.57 -9.29
CA ILE A 266 16.79 -5.49 -8.74
C ILE A 266 16.02 -4.85 -9.90
N LYS A 267 14.70 -4.70 -9.73
CA LYS A 267 13.83 -4.02 -10.69
C LYS A 267 12.87 -3.10 -9.95
N ILE A 268 12.62 -1.93 -10.54
CA ILE A 268 11.48 -1.08 -10.17
C ILE A 268 10.24 -1.66 -10.83
N ILE A 269 9.22 -1.99 -10.04
CA ILE A 269 7.94 -2.47 -10.57
C ILE A 269 7.21 -1.27 -11.18
N SER A 270 6.97 -1.31 -12.49
CA SER A 270 6.17 -0.28 -13.17
C SER A 270 4.70 -0.44 -12.86
N PHE A 271 3.94 0.65 -12.86
CA PHE A 271 2.47 0.63 -12.85
C PHE A 271 1.98 0.52 -14.30
N ASP A 272 1.00 -0.34 -14.57
CA ASP A 272 0.43 -0.47 -15.91
C ASP A 272 -0.49 0.72 -16.24
N ASN A 273 0.12 1.84 -16.61
CA ASN A 273 -0.58 3.06 -16.96
C ASN A 273 -0.88 3.12 -18.46
N GLN A 274 -1.33 2.03 -19.07
CA GLN A 274 -1.83 2.04 -20.45
C GLN A 274 -3.11 2.89 -20.55
N ARG A 275 -2.98 4.21 -20.41
CA ARG A 275 -3.85 5.14 -21.12
C ARG A 275 -3.83 4.70 -22.58
N ALA A 276 -5.01 4.42 -23.11
CA ALA A 276 -5.25 4.05 -24.50
C ALA A 276 -4.29 4.77 -25.45
N GLY A 277 -3.67 3.99 -26.34
CA GLY A 277 -2.97 4.54 -27.50
C GLY A 277 -3.88 5.38 -28.38
#